data_AF-A0A1Q7VTX6-F1
#
_entry.id   AF-A0A1Q7VTX6-F1
#
_cell.length_a   1.000
_cell.length_b   1.000
_cell.length_c   1.000
_cell.angle_alpha   90.00
_cell.angle_beta   90.00
_cell.angle_gamma   90.00
#
_symmetry.space_group_name_H-M   'P 1'
#
loop_
_entity.id
_entity.type
_entity.pdbx_description
1 polymer ?
#
loop_
_entity_poly.entity_id
_entity_poly.type
_entity_poly.pdbx_seq_one_letter_code
_entity_poly.pdbx_strand_id
1 'polypeptide(L)'
;MEAVVCSHDEVQLRRSGVLMLIRGGQAVVIHTTPGLEESMLRLLLLGPAFALLLQQRGNLVLHAAAVAVRGAAVGLLGASGSGKSTLAAALHDRGHRLFADDYIALHQRASGSVVHPGFPQLKLWPDSAAALGHNPDRLPRLHPNAEKRTRRVTRRFARRPAPVGQLYVLTEGDCLQIERLSPRDALIELVRHTYAARLLQQLDASQHFLQCAAVARAVPVARLTYPRRLELLTEVAHLVETDASGHSRVTAPG
;
A
#
# COMPACT_ATOMS: atom_id res chain seq x y z
N MET A 1 -15.46 -2.26 -11.70
CA MET A 1 -14.18 -2.14 -12.41
C MET A 1 -13.97 -3.48 -13.07
N GLU A 2 -13.88 -3.48 -14.39
CA GLU A 2 -13.69 -4.69 -15.16
C GLU A 2 -12.25 -4.68 -15.66
N ALA A 3 -11.52 -5.76 -15.40
CA ALA A 3 -10.18 -5.94 -15.93
C ALA A 3 -10.13 -7.31 -16.60
N VAL A 4 -9.59 -7.32 -17.81
CA VAL A 4 -9.52 -8.50 -18.69
C VAL A 4 -8.08 -8.65 -19.10
N VAL A 5 -7.51 -9.82 -18.84
CA VAL A 5 -6.19 -10.17 -19.37
C VAL A 5 -6.36 -10.57 -20.83
N CYS A 6 -5.82 -9.75 -21.72
CA CYS A 6 -5.89 -9.96 -23.17
C CYS A 6 -4.77 -10.90 -23.64
N SER A 7 -3.61 -10.85 -22.99
CA SER A 7 -2.48 -11.76 -23.16
C SER A 7 -1.59 -11.72 -21.91
N HIS A 8 -0.52 -12.53 -21.87
CA HIS A 8 0.45 -12.52 -20.75
C HIS A 8 0.99 -11.10 -20.46
N ASP A 9 1.19 -10.28 -21.50
CA ASP A 9 1.81 -8.96 -21.38
C ASP A 9 0.82 -7.81 -21.59
N GLU A 10 -0.48 -8.09 -21.77
CA GLU A 10 -1.48 -7.05 -21.97
C GLU A 10 -2.70 -7.23 -21.07
N VAL A 11 -2.98 -6.20 -20.27
CA VAL A 11 -4.19 -6.14 -19.43
C VAL A 11 -5.02 -4.95 -19.84
N GLN A 12 -6.30 -5.21 -20.10
CA GLN A 12 -7.29 -4.19 -20.34
C GLN A 12 -8.02 -3.86 -19.04
N LEU A 13 -8.13 -2.57 -18.70
CA LEU A 13 -8.91 -2.08 -17.57
C LEU A 13 -10.00 -1.12 -18.07
N ARG A 14 -11.25 -1.40 -17.71
CA ARG A 14 -12.43 -0.59 -18.04
C ARG A 14 -13.14 -0.12 -16.78
N ARG A 15 -13.33 1.20 -16.66
CA ARG A 15 -14.12 1.80 -15.60
C ARG A 15 -14.54 3.22 -15.94
N SER A 16 -15.83 3.54 -15.72
CA SER A 16 -16.33 4.93 -15.73
C SER A 16 -15.97 5.71 -17.00
N GLY A 17 -16.17 5.10 -18.18
CA GLY A 17 -15.85 5.74 -19.47
C GLY A 17 -14.35 5.78 -19.82
N VAL A 18 -13.50 5.12 -19.02
CA VAL A 18 -12.07 5.00 -19.26
C VAL A 18 -11.70 3.57 -19.62
N LEU A 19 -10.94 3.43 -20.70
CA LEU A 19 -10.29 2.20 -21.13
C LEU A 19 -8.78 2.42 -21.04
N MET A 20 -8.08 1.55 -20.31
CA MET A 20 -6.63 1.53 -20.21
C MET A 20 -6.09 0.20 -20.70
N LEU A 21 -5.05 0.23 -21.53
CA LEU A 21 -4.28 -0.94 -21.96
C LEU A 21 -2.89 -0.87 -21.33
N ILE A 22 -2.59 -1.80 -20.44
CA ILE A 22 -1.32 -1.89 -19.72
C ILE A 22 -0.47 -2.95 -20.41
N ARG A 23 0.68 -2.56 -20.96
CA ARG A 23 1.48 -3.37 -21.89
C ARG A 23 2.91 -3.57 -21.41
N GLY A 24 3.30 -4.83 -21.20
CA GLY A 24 4.67 -5.30 -20.97
C GLY A 24 5.41 -4.58 -19.83
N GLY A 25 4.68 -4.00 -18.88
CA GLY A 25 5.26 -3.13 -17.86
C GLY A 25 5.84 -1.81 -18.39
N GLN A 26 5.65 -1.46 -19.66
CA GLN A 26 6.37 -0.34 -20.30
C GLN A 26 5.44 0.80 -20.72
N ALA A 27 4.19 0.50 -21.07
CA ALA A 27 3.24 1.50 -21.55
C ALA A 27 1.86 1.35 -20.92
N VAL A 28 1.17 2.48 -20.76
CA VAL A 28 -0.26 2.56 -20.47
C VAL A 28 -0.90 3.41 -21.56
N VAL A 29 -1.69 2.79 -22.43
CA VAL A 29 -2.49 3.50 -23.45
C VAL A 29 -3.85 3.81 -22.86
N ILE A 30 -4.30 5.05 -22.98
CA ILE A 30 -5.52 5.53 -22.32
C ILE A 30 -6.48 6.06 -23.38
N HIS A 31 -7.68 5.48 -23.40
CA HIS A 31 -8.82 5.98 -24.16
C HIS A 31 -9.86 6.51 -23.17
N THR A 32 -10.25 7.77 -23.35
CA THR A 32 -11.23 8.45 -22.48
C THR A 32 -12.41 8.93 -23.29
N THR A 33 -13.58 8.95 -22.69
CA THR A 33 -14.72 9.69 -23.24
C THR A 33 -14.52 11.20 -23.08
N PRO A 34 -15.00 12.03 -24.02
CA PRO A 34 -14.99 13.49 -23.86
C PRO A 34 -15.63 13.92 -22.53
N GLY A 35 -15.06 14.95 -21.90
CA GLY A 35 -15.55 15.48 -20.62
C GLY A 35 -15.18 14.66 -19.37
N LEU A 36 -14.29 13.66 -19.49
CA LEU A 36 -13.79 12.94 -18.32
C LEU A 36 -13.00 13.88 -17.39
N GLU A 37 -13.38 13.88 -16.13
CA GLU A 37 -12.67 14.57 -15.06
C GLU A 37 -11.24 14.06 -14.87
N GLU A 38 -10.26 14.97 -14.85
CA GLU A 38 -8.84 14.62 -14.70
C GLU A 38 -8.57 13.86 -13.39
N SER A 39 -9.32 14.17 -12.33
CA SER A 39 -9.22 13.46 -11.04
C SER A 39 -9.61 11.99 -11.13
N MET A 40 -10.59 11.64 -11.98
CA MET A 40 -10.98 10.25 -12.25
C MET A 40 -9.88 9.53 -13.03
N LEU A 41 -9.32 10.18 -14.06
CA LEU A 41 -8.19 9.66 -14.81
C LEU A 41 -7.00 9.39 -13.88
N ARG A 42 -6.65 10.36 -13.03
CA ARG A 42 -5.56 10.25 -12.06
C ARG A 42 -5.79 9.11 -11.07
N LEU A 43 -7.01 8.93 -10.57
CA LEU A 43 -7.35 7.83 -9.67
C LEU A 43 -7.11 6.46 -10.30
N LEU A 44 -7.55 6.28 -11.55
CA LEU A 44 -7.43 5.00 -12.26
C LEU A 44 -5.99 4.74 -12.72
N LEU A 45 -5.30 5.78 -13.18
CA LEU A 45 -3.91 5.70 -13.62
C LEU A 45 -2.99 5.38 -12.43
N LEU A 46 -2.98 6.25 -11.42
CA LEU A 46 -2.11 6.13 -10.24
C LEU A 46 -2.53 5.02 -9.26
N GLY A 47 -3.64 4.34 -9.51
CA GLY A 47 -4.09 3.20 -8.72
C GLY A 47 -3.90 1.91 -9.53
N PRO A 48 -4.98 1.35 -10.08
CA PRO A 48 -4.95 0.02 -10.65
C PRO A 48 -4.07 -0.12 -11.89
N ALA A 49 -3.96 0.89 -12.76
CA ALA A 49 -3.11 0.77 -13.94
C ALA A 49 -1.62 0.67 -13.59
N PHE A 50 -1.13 1.52 -12.69
CA PHE A 50 0.26 1.42 -12.23
C PHE A 50 0.52 0.17 -11.39
N ALA A 51 -0.45 -0.29 -10.59
CA ALA A 51 -0.32 -1.55 -9.87
C ALA A 51 -0.10 -2.73 -10.84
N LEU A 52 -0.92 -2.83 -11.89
CA LEU A 52 -0.76 -3.85 -12.94
C LEU A 52 0.56 -3.71 -13.70
N LEU A 53 0.96 -2.47 -14.03
CA LEU A 53 2.23 -2.20 -14.70
C LEU A 53 3.43 -2.66 -13.87
N LEU A 54 3.40 -2.41 -12.55
CA LEU A 54 4.45 -2.83 -11.63
C LEU A 54 4.49 -4.35 -11.46
N GLN A 55 3.32 -5.00 -11.49
CA GLN A 55 3.24 -6.46 -11.47
C GLN A 55 3.85 -7.08 -12.74
N GLN A 56 3.57 -6.51 -13.93
CA GLN A 56 4.23 -6.92 -15.19
C GLN A 56 5.76 -6.73 -15.15
N ARG A 57 6.28 -5.86 -14.27
CA ARG A 57 7.72 -5.70 -14.00
C ARG A 57 8.26 -6.67 -12.95
N GLY A 58 7.47 -7.68 -12.55
CA GLY A 58 7.87 -8.68 -11.56
C GLY A 58 7.92 -8.16 -10.12
N ASN A 59 7.17 -7.11 -9.79
CA ASN A 59 7.01 -6.67 -8.39
C ASN A 59 5.83 -7.38 -7.74
N LEU A 60 5.97 -7.73 -6.46
CA LEU A 60 4.83 -8.07 -5.62
C LEU A 60 4.13 -6.79 -5.19
N VAL A 61 2.89 -6.59 -5.62
CA VAL A 61 2.11 -5.40 -5.29
C VAL A 61 1.07 -5.72 -4.23
N LEU A 62 1.16 -5.07 -3.07
CA LEU A 62 0.26 -5.29 -1.94
C LEU A 62 -0.63 -4.07 -1.71
N HIS A 63 -1.90 -4.29 -1.36
CA HIS A 63 -2.82 -3.23 -0.94
C HIS A 63 -2.47 -2.77 0.49
N ALA A 64 -1.46 -1.92 0.56
CA ALA A 64 -0.84 -1.47 1.79
C ALA A 64 -0.47 0.02 1.73
N ALA A 65 -0.25 0.63 2.89
CA ALA A 65 0.51 1.87 3.01
C ALA A 65 1.88 1.56 3.61
N ALA A 66 2.87 2.44 3.43
CA ALA A 66 4.17 2.27 4.07
C ALA A 66 4.81 3.58 4.49
N VAL A 67 5.49 3.55 5.64
CA VAL A 67 6.29 4.64 6.19
C VAL A 67 7.68 4.15 6.58
N ALA A 68 8.66 5.06 6.67
CA ALA A 68 10.02 4.76 7.09
C ALA A 68 10.15 4.94 8.61
N VAL A 69 10.40 3.85 9.34
CA VAL A 69 10.71 3.87 10.77
C VAL A 69 12.17 3.43 10.92
N ARG A 70 13.01 4.28 11.52
CA ARG A 70 14.47 4.05 11.69
C ARG A 70 15.22 3.60 10.42
N GLY A 71 14.81 4.11 9.26
CA GLY A 71 15.47 3.86 7.97
C GLY A 71 15.00 2.61 7.23
N ALA A 72 14.17 1.77 7.83
CA ALA A 72 13.50 0.65 7.16
C ALA A 72 12.02 0.99 6.88
N ALA A 73 11.46 0.38 5.85
CA ALA A 73 10.05 0.52 5.56
C ALA A 73 9.19 -0.39 6.44
N VAL A 74 8.15 0.19 7.03
CA VAL A 74 7.08 -0.49 7.74
C VAL A 74 5.84 -0.45 6.86
N GLY A 75 5.34 -1.62 6.47
CA GLY A 75 4.11 -1.76 5.71
C GLY A 75 2.89 -1.99 6.60
N LEU A 76 1.77 -1.39 6.23
CA LEU A 76 0.47 -1.48 6.89
C LEU A 76 -0.53 -2.10 5.91
N LEU A 77 -0.88 -3.36 6.13
CA LEU A 77 -1.82 -4.15 5.35
C LEU A 77 -3.18 -4.22 6.05
N GLY A 78 -4.21 -4.56 5.29
CA GLY A 78 -5.55 -4.73 5.84
C GLY A 78 -6.63 -4.47 4.78
N ALA A 79 -7.87 -4.79 5.13
CA ALA A 79 -9.03 -4.55 4.26
C ALA A 79 -9.19 -3.06 3.90
N SER A 80 -9.95 -2.77 2.84
CA SER A 80 -10.36 -1.38 2.58
C SER A 80 -11.11 -0.83 3.80
N GLY A 81 -10.77 0.38 4.23
CA GLY A 81 -11.34 0.97 5.45
C GLY A 81 -10.71 0.52 6.76
N SER A 82 -9.72 -0.37 6.76
CA SER A 82 -9.06 -0.83 7.99
C SER A 82 -8.17 0.21 8.70
N GLY A 83 -8.06 1.42 8.15
CA GLY A 83 -7.25 2.51 8.74
C GLY A 83 -5.79 2.59 8.26
N LYS A 84 -5.36 1.82 7.25
CA LYS A 84 -3.97 1.87 6.70
C LYS A 84 -3.48 3.28 6.42
N SER A 85 -4.23 4.03 5.61
CA SER A 85 -3.90 5.39 5.20
C SER A 85 -3.94 6.36 6.38
N THR A 86 -4.87 6.15 7.32
CA THR A 86 -5.01 6.95 8.54
C THR A 86 -3.82 6.74 9.48
N LEU A 87 -3.39 5.50 9.72
CA LEU A 87 -2.24 5.19 10.54
C LEU A 87 -0.92 5.61 9.87
N ALA A 88 -0.79 5.45 8.54
CA ALA A 88 0.34 5.99 7.79
C ALA A 88 0.42 7.52 7.89
N ALA A 89 -0.72 8.21 7.85
CA ALA A 89 -0.79 9.65 8.03
C ALA A 89 -0.39 10.07 9.45
N ALA A 90 -0.87 9.36 10.48
CA ALA A 90 -0.48 9.58 11.88
C ALA A 90 1.04 9.43 12.07
N LEU A 91 1.63 8.35 11.55
CA LEU A 91 3.10 8.14 11.59
C LEU A 91 3.85 9.23 10.81
N HIS A 92 3.32 9.68 9.67
CA HIS A 92 3.92 10.77 8.91
C HIS A 92 3.91 12.10 9.69
N ASP A 93 2.81 12.43 10.36
CA ASP A 93 2.67 13.67 11.13
C ASP A 93 3.59 13.66 12.36
N ARG A 94 3.90 12.47 12.88
CA ARG A 94 4.92 12.22 13.91
C ARG A 94 6.36 12.26 13.38
N GLY A 95 6.53 12.44 12.07
CA GLY A 95 7.80 12.76 11.43
C GLY A 95 8.47 11.64 10.64
N HIS A 96 7.80 10.50 10.49
CA HIS A 96 8.28 9.42 9.62
C HIS A 96 8.12 9.78 8.14
N ARG A 97 8.98 9.21 7.30
CA ARG A 97 8.87 9.44 5.86
C ARG A 97 7.79 8.56 5.26
N LEU A 98 6.89 9.11 4.43
CA LEU A 98 5.94 8.29 3.67
C LEU A 98 6.66 7.62 2.49
N PHE A 99 6.42 6.33 2.28
CA PHE A 99 6.81 5.61 1.05
C PHE A 99 5.69 5.58 0.03
N ALA A 100 4.51 5.12 0.45
CA ALA A 100 3.35 5.02 -0.41
C ALA A 100 2.07 4.88 0.42
N ASP A 101 0.96 5.13 -0.24
CA ASP A 101 -0.40 4.86 0.25
C ASP A 101 -1.20 4.23 -0.89
N ASP A 102 -2.26 3.49 -0.56
CA ASP A 102 -3.08 2.64 -1.46
C ASP A 102 -2.42 1.33 -1.91
N TYR A 103 -1.17 1.36 -2.34
CA TYR A 103 -0.39 0.14 -2.56
C TYR A 103 1.10 0.34 -2.33
N ILE A 104 1.81 -0.76 -2.08
CA ILE A 104 3.26 -0.81 -2.07
C ILE A 104 3.74 -1.81 -3.12
N ALA A 105 4.86 -1.51 -3.78
CA ALA A 105 5.52 -2.43 -4.69
C ALA A 105 6.80 -2.94 -4.03
N LEU A 106 6.83 -4.25 -3.81
CA LEU A 106 7.97 -4.97 -3.25
C LEU A 106 8.74 -5.65 -4.35
N HIS A 107 10.04 -5.46 -4.35
CA HIS A 107 10.96 -6.12 -5.26
C HIS A 107 11.94 -6.98 -4.47
N GLN A 108 12.09 -8.23 -4.87
CA GLN A 108 13.01 -9.16 -4.21
C GLN A 108 14.41 -8.97 -4.79
N ARG A 109 15.39 -8.69 -3.92
CA ARG A 109 16.81 -8.66 -4.28
C ARG A 109 17.56 -9.76 -3.53
N ALA A 110 18.79 -10.03 -3.95
CA ALA A 110 19.69 -10.94 -3.23
C ALA A 110 19.87 -10.51 -1.75
N SER A 111 19.86 -9.21 -1.48
CA SER A 111 19.98 -8.63 -0.13
C SER A 111 18.66 -8.54 0.66
N GLY A 112 17.56 -9.11 0.15
CA GLY A 112 16.24 -9.06 0.77
C GLY A 112 15.21 -8.23 0.01
N SER A 113 14.02 -8.10 0.60
CA SER A 113 12.89 -7.35 0.02
C SER A 113 13.09 -5.84 0.15
N VAL A 114 12.92 -5.11 -0.94
CA VAL A 114 12.90 -3.63 -0.92
C VAL A 114 11.53 -3.11 -1.35
N VAL A 115 11.12 -1.98 -0.78
CA VAL A 115 9.93 -1.25 -1.22
C VAL A 115 10.34 -0.07 -2.10
N HIS A 116 9.59 0.16 -3.17
CA HIS A 116 9.73 1.35 -4.02
C HIS A 116 8.80 2.48 -3.54
N PRO A 117 9.27 3.75 -3.53
CA PRO A 117 8.39 4.89 -3.28
C PRO A 117 7.26 4.94 -4.32
N GLY A 118 6.04 5.19 -3.85
CA GLY A 118 4.86 5.37 -4.68
C GLY A 118 4.64 6.84 -5.03
N PHE A 119 3.40 7.30 -4.86
CA PHE A 119 3.04 8.69 -5.10
C PHE A 119 2.99 9.48 -3.78
N PRO A 120 3.43 10.75 -3.77
CA PRO A 120 3.49 11.58 -2.57
C PRO A 120 2.10 12.14 -2.19
N GLN A 121 1.17 11.23 -1.87
CA GLN A 121 -0.20 11.54 -1.48
C GLN A 121 -0.72 10.55 -0.44
N LEU A 122 -1.63 11.01 0.42
CA LEU A 122 -2.42 10.20 1.34
C LEU A 122 -3.91 10.36 1.01
N LYS A 123 -4.65 9.25 1.00
CA LYS A 123 -6.09 9.22 0.76
C LYS A 123 -6.82 9.02 2.10
N LEU A 124 -7.41 10.09 2.61
CA LEU A 124 -8.03 10.10 3.94
C LEU A 124 -9.54 10.29 3.85
N TRP A 125 -10.29 9.63 4.73
CA TRP A 125 -11.67 10.01 4.97
C TRP A 125 -11.72 11.36 5.73
N PRO A 126 -12.81 12.15 5.60
CA PRO A 126 -12.92 13.44 6.28
C PRO A 126 -12.72 13.37 7.79
N ASP A 127 -13.31 12.37 8.45
CA ASP A 127 -13.17 12.10 9.89
C ASP A 127 -11.71 11.82 10.29
N SER A 128 -11.00 11.02 9.50
CA SER A 128 -9.58 10.69 9.69
C SER A 128 -8.71 11.93 9.53
N ALA A 129 -9.01 12.79 8.55
CA ALA A 129 -8.30 14.06 8.38
C ALA A 129 -8.55 15.00 9.57
N ALA A 130 -9.80 15.10 10.04
CA ALA A 130 -10.17 15.91 11.19
C ALA A 130 -9.49 15.44 12.49
N ALA A 131 -9.47 14.13 12.75
CA ALA A 131 -8.79 13.55 13.91
C ALA A 131 -7.28 13.79 13.92
N LEU A 132 -6.67 13.96 12.74
CA LEU A 132 -5.27 14.33 12.58
C LEU A 132 -5.03 15.86 12.61
N GLY A 133 -6.05 16.64 12.96
CA GLY A 133 -5.96 18.10 13.07
C GLY A 133 -6.02 18.85 11.74
N HIS A 134 -6.45 18.21 10.65
CA HIS A 134 -6.66 18.89 9.37
C HIS A 134 -8.11 19.29 9.17
N ASN A 135 -8.34 20.42 8.51
CA ASN A 135 -9.66 20.77 8.02
C ASN A 135 -9.97 20.00 6.71
N PRO A 136 -10.94 19.06 6.69
CA PRO A 136 -11.24 18.26 5.51
C PRO A 136 -11.77 19.06 4.31
N ASP A 137 -12.36 20.23 4.55
CA ASP A 137 -12.92 21.10 3.49
C ASP A 137 -11.83 21.87 2.74
N ARG A 138 -10.63 21.97 3.34
CA ARG A 138 -9.45 22.53 2.68
C ARG A 138 -8.65 21.50 1.90
N LEU A 139 -9.01 20.22 1.99
CA LEU A 139 -8.36 19.15 1.24
C LEU A 139 -9.17 18.86 -0.04
N PRO A 140 -8.50 18.75 -1.21
CA PRO A 140 -9.18 18.33 -2.43
C PRO A 140 -9.86 16.98 -2.26
N ARG A 141 -11.04 16.80 -2.84
CA ARG A 141 -11.65 15.47 -2.99
C ARG A 141 -10.80 14.61 -3.93
N LEU A 142 -10.81 13.30 -3.72
CA LEU A 142 -10.09 12.33 -4.56
C LEU A 142 -10.60 12.35 -6.00
N HIS A 143 -11.92 12.49 -6.18
CA HIS A 143 -12.63 12.85 -7.41
C HIS A 143 -14.00 13.45 -7.02
N PRO A 144 -14.77 14.09 -7.92
CA PRO A 144 -15.99 14.82 -7.58
C PRO A 144 -16.99 14.04 -6.71
N ASN A 145 -17.20 12.76 -7.03
CA ASN A 145 -18.16 11.90 -6.33
C ASN A 145 -17.54 11.12 -5.15
N ALA A 146 -16.27 11.36 -4.80
CA ALA A 146 -15.65 10.72 -3.64
C ALA A 146 -15.79 11.59 -2.39
N GLU A 147 -16.05 10.93 -1.27
CA GLU A 147 -15.91 11.52 0.05
C GLU A 147 -14.45 11.59 0.50
N LYS A 148 -13.61 10.64 0.09
CA LYS A 148 -12.19 10.66 0.44
C LYS A 148 -11.52 11.94 -0.07
N ARG A 149 -10.67 12.50 0.79
CA ARG A 149 -9.80 13.63 0.54
C ARG A 149 -8.41 13.16 0.16
N THR A 150 -7.70 14.01 -0.59
CA THR A 150 -6.31 13.80 -0.96
C THR A 150 -5.44 14.81 -0.21
N ARG A 151 -4.53 14.31 0.63
CA ARG A 151 -3.51 15.12 1.30
C ARG A 151 -2.18 14.94 0.56
N ARG A 152 -1.73 15.97 -0.16
CA ARG A 152 -0.42 15.96 -0.84
C ARG A 152 0.70 16.00 0.20
N VAL A 153 1.70 15.15 0.02
CA VAL A 153 2.89 15.10 0.89
C VAL A 153 4.04 15.85 0.21
N THR A 154 4.40 17.02 0.74
CA THR A 154 5.45 17.87 0.15
C THR A 154 6.80 17.73 0.85
N ARG A 155 6.79 17.25 2.09
CA ARG A 155 7.99 17.02 2.92
C ARG A 155 8.02 15.57 3.38
N ARG A 156 9.19 15.08 3.76
CA ARG A 156 9.37 13.74 4.34
C ARG A 156 8.69 12.64 3.48
N PHE A 157 8.84 12.72 2.17
CA PHE A 157 8.50 11.62 1.25
C PHE A 157 9.78 10.86 0.91
N ALA A 158 9.73 9.53 0.87
CA ALA A 158 10.86 8.70 0.48
C ALA A 158 11.18 8.91 -1.01
N ARG A 159 12.46 9.04 -1.36
CA ARG A 159 12.91 9.28 -2.74
C ARG A 159 13.70 8.13 -3.34
N ARG A 160 14.04 7.13 -2.53
CA ARG A 160 14.83 5.96 -2.92
C ARG A 160 14.19 4.71 -2.33
N PRO A 161 14.36 3.54 -2.96
CA PRO A 161 13.98 2.28 -2.37
C PRO A 161 14.68 2.05 -1.02
N ALA A 162 14.04 1.28 -0.15
CA ALA A 162 14.59 0.90 1.16
C ALA A 162 14.20 -0.55 1.50
N PRO A 163 14.98 -1.22 2.37
CA PRO A 163 14.62 -2.55 2.87
C PRO A 163 13.28 -2.50 3.62
N VAL A 164 12.50 -3.56 3.49
CA VAL A 164 11.29 -3.76 4.30
C VAL A 164 11.69 -4.32 5.65
N GLY A 165 11.41 -3.60 6.73
CA GLY A 165 11.73 -4.03 8.08
C GLY A 165 10.62 -4.83 8.74
N GLN A 166 9.36 -4.49 8.46
CA GLN A 166 8.20 -5.08 9.13
C GLN A 166 6.93 -4.88 8.30
N LEU A 167 6.03 -5.87 8.34
CA LEU A 167 4.67 -5.72 7.84
C LEU A 167 3.68 -5.94 9.00
N TYR A 168 2.65 -5.09 9.07
CA TYR A 168 1.54 -5.22 10.02
C TYR A 168 0.24 -5.48 9.28
N VAL A 169 -0.49 -6.51 9.68
CA VAL A 169 -1.87 -6.77 9.24
C VAL A 169 -2.82 -6.14 10.25
N LEU A 170 -3.51 -5.08 9.85
CA LEU A 170 -4.45 -4.36 10.72
C LEU A 170 -5.73 -5.17 10.91
N THR A 171 -6.03 -5.49 12.16
CA THR A 171 -7.23 -6.24 12.57
C THR A 171 -7.99 -5.45 13.63
N GLU A 172 -9.31 -5.53 13.59
CA GLU A 172 -10.16 -4.91 14.60
C GLU A 172 -10.30 -5.84 15.80
N GLY A 173 -10.28 -5.28 17.00
CA GLY A 173 -10.49 -6.01 18.25
C GLY A 173 -10.59 -5.06 19.43
N ASP A 174 -10.65 -5.61 20.64
CA ASP A 174 -11.00 -4.83 21.83
C ASP A 174 -9.78 -4.22 22.56
N CYS A 175 -8.58 -4.73 22.29
CA CYS A 175 -7.34 -4.30 22.93
C CYS A 175 -6.23 -4.01 21.91
N LEU A 176 -5.29 -3.14 22.30
CA LEU A 176 -4.07 -2.90 21.53
C LEU A 176 -3.11 -4.08 21.72
N GLN A 177 -2.84 -4.82 20.65
CA GLN A 177 -1.96 -5.98 20.66
C GLN A 177 -1.18 -6.11 19.36
N ILE A 178 0.07 -6.54 19.46
CA ILE A 178 0.87 -7.03 18.34
C ILE A 178 1.15 -8.52 18.55
N GLU A 179 0.83 -9.33 17.56
CA GLU A 179 1.07 -10.77 17.55
C GLU A 179 1.90 -11.16 16.33
N ARG A 180 3.00 -11.88 16.53
CA ARG A 180 3.85 -12.36 15.42
C ARG A 180 3.13 -13.46 14.65
N LEU A 181 3.11 -13.34 13.33
CA LEU A 181 2.57 -14.38 12.47
C LEU A 181 3.63 -15.42 12.16
N SER A 182 3.22 -16.69 12.11
CA SER A 182 4.05 -17.74 11.53
C SER A 182 4.31 -17.44 10.04
N PRO A 183 5.39 -17.95 9.42
CA PRO A 183 5.60 -17.79 7.98
C PRO A 183 4.43 -18.28 7.12
N ARG A 184 3.71 -19.30 7.58
CA ARG A 184 2.50 -19.82 6.93
C ARG A 184 1.37 -18.79 6.98
N ASP A 185 1.08 -18.22 8.14
CA ASP A 185 0.00 -17.23 8.30
C ASP A 185 0.36 -15.91 7.60
N ALA A 186 1.64 -15.52 7.63
CA ALA A 186 2.16 -14.39 6.87
C ALA A 186 1.93 -14.58 5.36
N LEU A 187 2.24 -15.75 4.82
CA LEU A 187 1.99 -16.07 3.40
C LEU A 187 0.49 -15.92 3.05
N ILE A 188 -0.40 -16.46 3.88
CA ILE A 188 -1.86 -16.35 3.66
C ILE A 188 -2.28 -14.88 3.61
N GLU A 189 -1.80 -14.06 4.55
CA GLU A 189 -2.14 -12.64 4.60
C GLU A 189 -1.54 -11.83 3.43
N LEU A 190 -0.33 -12.16 2.97
CA LEU A 190 0.28 -11.53 1.80
C LEU A 190 -0.51 -11.84 0.51
N VAL A 191 -0.94 -13.09 0.33
CA VAL A 191 -1.79 -13.48 -0.79
C VAL A 191 -3.14 -12.76 -0.70
N ARG A 192 -3.77 -12.77 0.48
CA ARG A 192 -5.05 -12.08 0.74
C ARG A 192 -5.00 -10.59 0.41
N HIS A 193 -3.90 -9.93 0.73
CA HIS A 193 -3.73 -8.49 0.56
C HIS A 193 -2.98 -8.11 -0.71
N THR A 194 -2.81 -9.04 -1.66
CA THR A 194 -2.28 -8.69 -2.96
C THR A 194 -3.23 -7.77 -3.71
N TYR A 195 -2.67 -6.71 -4.28
CA TYR A 195 -3.45 -5.78 -5.10
C TYR A 195 -3.96 -6.50 -6.34
N ALA A 196 -5.22 -6.27 -6.69
CA ALA A 196 -5.86 -6.94 -7.82
C ALA A 196 -5.78 -8.49 -7.75
N ALA A 197 -5.86 -9.07 -6.55
CA ALA A 197 -5.78 -10.52 -6.33
C ALA A 197 -6.63 -11.38 -7.29
N ARG A 198 -7.78 -10.87 -7.72
CA ARG A 198 -8.69 -11.54 -8.68
C ARG A 198 -8.11 -11.71 -10.10
N LEU A 199 -7.13 -10.88 -10.47
CA LEU A 199 -6.46 -10.93 -11.78
C LEU A 199 -5.20 -11.80 -11.75
N LEU A 200 -4.72 -12.20 -10.57
CA LEU A 200 -3.48 -12.97 -10.43
C LEU A 200 -3.54 -14.34 -11.12
N GLN A 201 -4.70 -15.00 -11.11
CA GLN A 201 -4.85 -16.29 -11.81
C GLN A 201 -4.58 -16.19 -13.31
N GLN A 202 -4.68 -14.99 -13.88
CA GLN A 202 -4.49 -14.73 -15.29
C GLN A 202 -3.10 -14.12 -15.60
N LEU A 203 -2.32 -13.74 -14.58
CA LEU A 203 -1.08 -12.94 -14.70
C LEU A 203 0.17 -13.63 -14.12
N ASP A 204 0.13 -14.96 -13.97
CA ASP A 204 1.14 -15.83 -13.33
C ASP A 204 1.00 -15.98 -11.80
N ALA A 205 0.09 -16.87 -11.40
CA ALA A 205 -0.15 -17.23 -10.00
C ALA A 205 1.04 -17.92 -9.33
N SER A 206 1.87 -18.65 -10.09
CA SER A 206 3.01 -19.39 -9.56
C SER A 206 4.12 -18.43 -9.13
N GLN A 207 4.47 -17.47 -10.00
CA GLN A 207 5.43 -16.44 -9.66
C GLN A 207 4.96 -15.59 -8.47
N HIS A 208 3.68 -15.20 -8.47
CA HIS A 208 3.07 -14.46 -7.37
C HIS A 208 3.18 -15.19 -6.03
N PHE A 209 2.85 -16.49 -6.01
CA PHE A 209 2.96 -17.32 -4.81
C PHE A 209 4.40 -17.38 -4.30
N LEU A 210 5.37 -17.59 -5.20
CA LEU A 210 6.80 -17.61 -4.86
C LEU A 210 7.26 -16.27 -4.29
N GLN A 211 6.80 -15.14 -4.83
CA GLN A 211 7.10 -13.82 -4.28
C GLN A 211 6.53 -13.65 -2.87
N CYS A 212 5.27 -14.04 -2.65
CA CYS A 212 4.66 -13.97 -1.31
C CYS A 212 5.41 -14.86 -0.31
N ALA A 213 5.79 -16.08 -0.70
CA ALA A 213 6.56 -16.99 0.15
C ALA A 213 7.95 -16.43 0.48
N ALA A 214 8.62 -15.81 -0.49
CA ALA A 214 9.92 -15.19 -0.29
C ALA A 214 9.85 -14.00 0.70
N VAL A 215 8.80 -13.18 0.62
CA VAL A 215 8.57 -12.09 1.58
C VAL A 215 8.20 -12.64 2.96
N ALA A 216 7.28 -13.60 3.05
CA ALA A 216 6.86 -14.20 4.32
C ALA A 216 8.02 -14.84 5.11
N ARG A 217 9.04 -15.35 4.40
CA ARG A 217 10.24 -15.93 5.02
C ARG A 217 11.25 -14.87 5.47
N ALA A 218 11.37 -13.77 4.74
CA ALA A 218 12.45 -12.79 4.93
C ALA A 218 12.04 -11.57 5.75
N VAL A 219 10.76 -11.21 5.74
CA VAL A 219 10.24 -10.01 6.38
C VAL A 219 9.33 -10.42 7.54
N PRO A 220 9.59 -9.95 8.76
CA PRO A 220 8.69 -10.19 9.87
C PRO A 220 7.29 -9.62 9.59
N VAL A 221 6.27 -10.45 9.79
CA VAL A 221 4.86 -10.05 9.68
C VAL A 221 4.19 -10.22 11.03
N ALA A 222 3.41 -9.23 11.43
CA ALA A 222 2.66 -9.27 12.67
C ALA A 222 1.22 -8.82 12.44
N ARG A 223 0.29 -9.32 13.25
CA ARG A 223 -1.07 -8.80 13.35
C ARG A 223 -1.07 -7.67 14.37
N LEU A 224 -1.58 -6.51 13.97
CA LEU A 224 -1.80 -5.36 14.84
C LEU A 224 -3.32 -5.25 15.08
N THR A 225 -3.75 -5.62 16.27
CA THR A 225 -5.15 -5.59 16.71
C THR A 225 -5.38 -4.36 17.57
N TYR A 226 -6.47 -3.62 17.30
CA TYR A 226 -6.88 -2.47 18.10
C TYR A 226 -8.35 -2.09 17.85
N PRO A 227 -9.00 -1.39 18.80
CA PRO A 227 -10.32 -0.81 18.57
C PRO A 227 -10.24 0.26 17.47
N ARG A 228 -11.14 0.24 16.49
CA ARG A 228 -11.15 1.20 15.38
C ARG A 228 -11.71 2.56 15.79
N ARG A 229 -11.02 3.20 16.72
CA ARG A 229 -11.36 4.50 17.29
C ARG A 229 -10.25 5.49 16.97
N LEU A 230 -10.62 6.64 16.40
CA LEU A 230 -9.66 7.65 15.96
C LEU A 230 -8.89 8.25 17.13
N GLU A 231 -9.49 8.26 18.33
CA GLU A 231 -8.83 8.71 19.57
C GLU A 231 -7.59 7.88 19.92
N LEU A 232 -7.54 6.60 19.53
CA LEU A 232 -6.42 5.69 19.83
C LEU A 232 -5.27 5.79 18.81
N LEU A 233 -5.39 6.63 17.78
CA LEU A 233 -4.40 6.68 16.69
C LEU A 233 -2.99 7.00 17.19
N THR A 234 -2.88 7.84 18.23
CA THR A 234 -1.59 8.22 18.79
C THR A 234 -0.92 7.03 19.48
N GLU A 235 -1.68 6.29 20.29
CA GLU A 235 -1.23 5.09 21.00
C GLU A 235 -0.86 3.97 20.02
N VAL A 236 -1.68 3.76 18.98
CA VAL A 236 -1.42 2.75 17.94
C VAL A 236 -0.16 3.11 17.15
N ALA A 237 0.03 4.39 16.79
CA ALA A 237 1.25 4.83 16.11
C ALA A 237 2.49 4.64 17.00
N HIS A 238 2.40 4.97 18.28
CA HIS A 238 3.50 4.76 19.24
C HIS A 238 3.85 3.28 19.42
N LEU A 239 2.84 2.41 19.44
CA LEU A 239 3.02 0.96 19.51
C LEU A 239 3.78 0.44 18.28
N VAL A 240 3.38 0.86 17.07
CA VAL A 240 4.09 0.53 15.83
C VAL A 240 5.53 1.04 15.83
N GLU A 241 5.74 2.28 16.27
CA GLU A 241 7.08 2.87 16.38
C GLU A 241 7.99 2.04 17.29
N THR A 242 7.47 1.65 18.46
CA THR A 242 8.23 0.92 19.49
C THR A 242 8.55 -0.50 19.04
N ASP A 243 7.58 -1.22 18.49
CA ASP A 243 7.79 -2.59 18.03
C ASP A 243 8.70 -2.64 16.79
N ALA A 244 8.46 -1.82 15.76
CA ALA A 244 9.32 -1.79 14.57
C ALA A 244 10.77 -1.40 14.90
N SER A 245 10.94 -0.58 15.94
CA SER A 245 12.23 -0.15 16.46
C SER A 245 13.06 -1.26 17.12
N GLY A 246 12.42 -2.28 17.68
CA GLY A 246 13.07 -3.42 18.32
C GLY A 246 13.72 -4.40 17.34
N HIS A 247 13.33 -4.36 16.06
CA HIS A 247 13.71 -5.34 15.05
C HIS A 247 14.94 -4.95 14.21
N SER A 248 15.52 -3.76 14.41
CA SER A 248 16.70 -3.28 13.66
C SER A 248 18.03 -3.97 14.02
N ARG A 249 18.02 -5.19 14.56
CA ARG A 249 19.23 -5.94 14.95
C ARG A 249 19.24 -7.38 14.43
N VAL A 250 19.07 -7.62 13.13
CA VAL A 250 19.57 -8.86 12.51
C VAL A 250 19.96 -8.61 11.05
N THR A 251 21.17 -9.07 10.69
CA THR A 251 21.82 -9.15 9.36
C THR A 251 22.59 -7.93 8.82
N ALA A 252 23.87 -7.88 9.18
CA ALA A 252 24.93 -7.73 8.18
C ALA A 252 25.71 -9.06 8.16
N PRO A 253 25.91 -9.74 7.02
CA PRO A 253 26.95 -10.75 6.90
C PRO A 253 28.29 -10.02 6.70
N GLY A 254 29.31 -10.51 7.41
CA GLY A 254 30.72 -10.25 7.07
C GLY A 254 31.15 -11.00 5.81
#